data_AF-A0A529W2T4-F1
#
_entry.id   AF-A0A529W2T4-F1
#
_cell.length_a   1.000
_cell.length_b   1.000
_cell.length_c   1.000
_cell.angle_alpha   90.00
_cell.angle_beta   90.00
_cell.angle_gamma   90.00
#
_symmetry.space_group_name_H-M   'P 1'
#
loop_
_entity.id
_entity.type
_entity.pdbx_description
1 polymer ?
#
loop_
_entity_poly.entity_id
_entity_poly.type
_entity_poly.pdbx_seq_one_letter_code
_entity_poly.pdbx_strand_id
1 'polypeptide(L)' 'TLVDGRTVAPEDVLGPLEPGKKLVIIGDTGATDDLADHVCGADLLVIEATFLERDAALARDYGHLTAAQAASLAA' A
#
# COMPACT_ATOMS: atom_id res chain seq x y z
N THR A 1 29.10 22.55 -20.88
CA THR A 1 29.01 23.66 -21.84
C THR A 1 29.16 23.11 -23.25
N LEU A 2 28.23 23.45 -24.14
CA LEU A 2 28.22 23.02 -25.53
C LEU A 2 29.28 23.77 -26.35
N VAL A 3 29.53 23.31 -27.57
CA VAL A 3 30.49 23.92 -28.52
C VAL A 3 30.16 25.36 -28.89
N ASP A 4 28.91 25.79 -28.69
CA ASP A 4 28.44 27.17 -28.89
C ASP A 4 28.48 28.03 -27.61
N GLY A 5 29.04 27.50 -26.51
CA GLY A 5 29.17 28.21 -25.23
C GLY A 5 27.94 28.14 -24.32
N ARG A 6 26.84 27.49 -24.73
CA ARG A 6 25.67 27.31 -23.86
C ARG A 6 25.95 26.32 -22.73
N THR A 7 25.49 26.62 -21.52
CA THR A 7 25.46 25.67 -20.40
C THR A 7 24.08 25.04 -20.35
N VAL A 8 24.03 23.71 -20.16
CA VAL A 8 22.78 22.95 -19.95
C VAL A 8 22.83 22.43 -18.52
N ALA A 9 21.85 22.82 -17.71
CA ALA A 9 21.63 22.30 -16.37
C ALA A 9 20.83 21.00 -16.42
N PRO A 10 20.90 20.12 -15.39
CA PRO A 10 20.11 18.89 -15.36
C PRO A 10 18.61 19.15 -15.55
N GLU A 11 18.11 20.21 -14.93
CA GLU A 11 16.72 20.68 -14.99
C GLU A 11 16.26 21.10 -16.41
N ASP A 12 17.19 21.34 -17.35
CA ASP A 12 16.85 21.61 -18.76
C ASP A 12 16.55 20.33 -19.56
N VAL A 13 16.91 19.15 -19.02
CA VAL A 13 16.85 17.87 -19.75
C VAL A 13 16.17 16.75 -18.97
N LEU A 14 16.00 16.90 -17.66
CA LEU A 14 15.24 15.97 -16.84
C LEU A 14 13.74 16.24 -17.01
N GLY A 15 12.97 15.16 -17.14
CA GLY A 15 11.52 15.22 -17.06
C GLY A 15 11.03 15.55 -15.64
N PRO A 16 9.70 15.69 -15.45
CA PRO A 16 9.14 15.83 -14.11
C PRO A 16 9.49 14.62 -13.25
N LEU A 17 9.58 14.83 -11.93
CA LEU A 17 9.79 13.74 -10.99
C LEU A 17 8.61 12.76 -11.06
N GLU A 18 8.91 11.48 -11.29
CA GLU A 18 7.92 10.42 -11.23
C GLU A 18 7.82 9.88 -9.79
N PRO A 19 6.65 9.96 -9.14
CA PRO A 19 6.49 9.44 -7.79
C PRO A 19 6.62 7.90 -7.79
N GLY A 20 7.33 7.39 -6.79
CA GLY A 20 7.45 5.95 -6.57
C GLY A 20 6.12 5.31 -6.19
N LYS A 21 6.07 3.97 -6.32
CA LYS A 21 4.92 3.16 -5.90
C LYS A 21 5.10 2.59 -4.51
N LYS A 22 4.03 2.58 -3.71
CA LYS A 22 3.98 1.99 -2.37
C LYS A 22 3.22 0.67 -2.41
N LEU A 23 3.94 -0.44 -2.23
CA LEU A 23 3.39 -1.78 -2.02
C LEU A 23 3.42 -2.10 -0.52
N VAL A 24 2.30 -2.53 0.04
CA VAL A 24 2.21 -3.01 1.43
C VAL A 24 1.77 -4.46 1.43
N ILE A 25 2.51 -5.28 2.18
CA ILE A 25 2.22 -6.71 2.34
C ILE A 25 2.08 -6.97 3.83
N ILE A 26 0.89 -7.38 4.24
CA ILE A 26 0.55 -7.79 5.60
C ILE A 26 0.34 -9.30 5.57
N GLY A 27 0.99 -10.01 6.50
CA GLY A 27 0.76 -11.44 6.70
C GLY A 27 -0.54 -11.70 7.47
N ASP A 28 -0.60 -12.84 8.15
CA ASP A 28 -1.74 -13.19 8.99
C ASP A 28 -1.90 -12.19 10.15
N THR A 29 -3.13 -11.73 10.38
CA THR A 29 -3.49 -10.79 11.44
C THR A 29 -4.94 -10.96 11.87
N GLY A 30 -5.23 -10.77 13.17
CA GLY A 30 -6.59 -10.85 13.71
C GLY A 30 -7.31 -9.50 13.82
N ALA A 31 -6.62 -8.39 13.55
CA ALA A 31 -7.15 -7.04 13.71
C ALA A 31 -6.50 -6.05 12.73
N THR A 32 -7.17 -4.92 12.51
CA THR A 32 -6.76 -3.90 11.53
C THR A 32 -6.49 -2.52 12.17
N ASP A 33 -6.80 -2.32 13.45
CA ASP A 33 -6.80 -1.00 14.10
C ASP A 33 -5.43 -0.30 14.02
N ASP A 34 -4.35 -1.04 14.25
CA ASP A 34 -2.99 -0.50 14.23
C ASP A 34 -2.35 -0.50 12.82
N LEU A 35 -3.09 -0.91 11.79
CA LEU A 35 -2.55 -1.03 10.42
C LEU A 35 -2.81 0.21 9.55
N ALA A 36 -3.82 1.02 9.88
CA ALA A 36 -4.30 2.12 9.04
C ALA A 36 -3.17 3.09 8.65
N ASP A 37 -2.38 3.55 9.62
CA ASP A 37 -1.27 4.49 9.38
C ASP A 37 -0.17 3.90 8.50
N HIS A 38 0.02 2.58 8.56
CA HIS A 38 1.03 1.89 7.77
C HIS A 38 0.58 1.64 6.33
N VAL A 39 -0.71 1.31 6.13
CA VAL A 39 -1.27 1.03 4.80
C VAL A 39 -1.68 2.29 4.04
N CYS A 40 -1.90 3.41 4.73
CA CYS A 40 -2.37 4.65 4.12
C CYS A 40 -1.52 5.08 2.92
N GLY A 41 -2.17 5.35 1.78
CA GLY A 41 -1.51 5.77 0.54
C GLY A 41 -0.73 4.66 -0.18
N ALA A 42 -0.96 3.38 0.16
CA ALA A 42 -0.47 2.27 -0.66
C ALA A 42 -1.13 2.29 -2.04
N ASP A 43 -0.35 2.08 -3.10
CA ASP A 43 -0.88 1.81 -4.43
C ASP A 43 -1.42 0.37 -4.53
N LEU A 44 -0.89 -0.55 -3.71
CA LEU A 44 -1.35 -1.92 -3.61
C LEU A 44 -1.19 -2.44 -2.18
N LEU A 45 -2.26 -3.03 -1.64
CA LEU A 45 -2.27 -3.76 -0.37
C LEU A 45 -2.50 -5.25 -0.63
N VAL A 46 -1.59 -6.08 -0.14
CA VAL A 46 -1.75 -7.53 -0.02
C VAL A 46 -1.97 -7.83 1.46
N ILE A 47 -3.11 -8.41 1.80
CA ILE A 47 -3.48 -8.76 3.17
C ILE A 47 -4.31 -10.04 3.18
N GLU A 48 -4.27 -10.76 4.29
CA GLU A 48 -5.10 -11.95 4.46
C GLU A 48 -6.60 -11.64 4.45
N ALA A 49 -7.37 -12.66 4.07
CA ALA A 49 -8.83 -12.63 4.01
C ALA A 49 -9.34 -14.07 4.19
N THR A 50 -8.87 -14.73 5.25
CA THR A 50 -9.01 -16.18 5.44
C THR A 50 -10.48 -16.61 5.52
N PHE A 51 -11.34 -15.76 6.08
CA PHE A 51 -12.75 -16.06 6.32
C PHE A 51 -13.71 -15.14 5.56
N LEU A 52 -14.97 -15.55 5.49
CA LEU A 52 -16.07 -14.70 5.01
C LEU A 52 -16.80 -14.05 6.20
N GLU A 53 -17.56 -12.99 5.96
CA GLU A 53 -18.19 -12.23 7.04
C GLU A 53 -19.16 -13.08 7.89
N ARG A 54 -19.85 -14.05 7.28
CA ARG A 54 -20.69 -15.00 8.00
C ARG A 54 -19.91 -15.84 9.03
N ASP A 55 -18.60 -15.94 8.87
CA ASP A 55 -17.68 -16.74 9.69
C ASP A 55 -16.82 -15.82 10.61
N ALA A 56 -17.24 -14.57 10.83
CA ALA A 56 -16.48 -13.58 11.61
C ALA A 56 -16.16 -14.02 13.05
N ALA A 57 -17.01 -14.84 13.68
CA ALA A 57 -16.70 -15.40 14.99
C ALA A 57 -15.50 -16.36 14.92
N LEU A 58 -15.47 -17.21 13.89
CA LEU A 58 -14.38 -18.14 13.65
C LEU A 58 -13.08 -17.42 13.32
N ALA A 59 -13.16 -16.35 12.52
CA ALA A 59 -12.03 -15.48 12.21
C ALA A 59 -11.39 -14.92 13.49
N ARG A 60 -12.20 -14.41 14.43
CA ARG A 60 -11.70 -13.94 15.73
C ARG A 60 -11.10 -15.06 16.57
N ASP A 61 -11.74 -16.22 16.63
CA ASP A 61 -11.26 -17.35 17.43
C ASP A 61 -9.90 -17.89 16.93
N TYR A 62 -9.65 -17.83 15.61
CA TYR A 62 -8.37 -18.24 15.01
C TYR A 62 -7.37 -17.10 14.77
N GLY A 63 -7.74 -15.85 15.10
CA GLY A 63 -6.84 -14.70 14.94
C GLY A 63 -6.59 -14.29 13.49
N HIS A 64 -7.61 -14.39 12.64
CA HIS A 64 -7.58 -14.04 11.21
C HIS A 64 -8.65 -12.99 10.85
N LEU A 65 -8.58 -12.47 9.62
CA LEU A 65 -9.55 -11.52 9.09
C LEU A 65 -10.64 -12.19 8.24
N THR A 66 -11.79 -11.51 8.19
CA THR A 66 -12.74 -11.69 7.10
C THR A 66 -12.36 -10.86 5.89
N ALA A 67 -12.79 -11.29 4.71
CA ALA A 67 -12.66 -10.49 3.48
C ALA A 67 -13.30 -9.09 3.61
N ALA A 68 -14.36 -8.94 4.41
CA ALA A 68 -15.00 -7.64 4.65
C ALA A 68 -14.15 -6.73 5.54
N GLN A 69 -13.47 -7.28 6.56
CA GLN A 69 -12.52 -6.52 7.39
C GLN A 69 -11.30 -6.06 6.57
N ALA A 70 -10.72 -6.95 5.76
CA ALA A 70 -9.64 -6.61 4.85
C ALA A 70 -10.03 -5.50 3.85
N ALA A 71 -11.23 -5.61 3.25
CA ALA A 71 -11.75 -4.58 2.35
C ALA A 71 -12.03 -3.25 3.06
N SER A 72 -12.48 -3.29 4.31
CA SER A 72 -12.74 -2.08 5.10
C SER A 72 -11.46 -1.32 5.44
N LEU A 73 -10.34 -2.03 5.68
CA LEU A 73 -9.03 -1.41 5.88
C LEU A 73 -8.49 -0.74 4.59
N ALA A 74 -8.86 -1.28 3.42
CA ALA A 74 -8.39 -0.78 2.13
C ALA A 74 -9.21 0.40 1.56
N ALA A 75 -10.39 0.68 2.12
CA ALA A 75 -11.34 1.69 1.64
C ALA A 75 -10.93 3.11 2.06
#